data_AF-A0A846RSL7-F1
#
_entry.id   AF-A0A846RSL7-F1
#
_cell.length_a   1.000
_cell.length_b   1.000
_cell.length_c   1.000
_cell.angle_alpha   90.00
_cell.angle_beta   90.00
_cell.angle_gamma   90.00
#
_symmetry.space_group_name_H-M   'P 1'
#
loop_
_entity.id
_entity.type
_entity.pdbx_description
1 polymer ?
#
loop_
_entity_poly.entity_id
_entity_poly.type
_entity_poly.pdbx_seq_one_letter_code
_entity_poly.pdbx_strand_id
1 'polypeptide(L)'
;MSPRAQDPNESTDDAVWQDLVARLEETPSSELPEAGSPADSRSPDERVRAIFEGQAGAAVTGPRDYSPVEEEEEDTYQPPEPPALGVGDPLVVLAWLGAVGGPVSLLLIAMFWRSAPTSVMLGVVAIFIASVVFLIFRLPKTRDYDDDGAAV
;
A
#
# COMPACT_ATOMS: atom_id res chain seq x y z
N MET A 1 -41.41 8.41 -2.72
CA MET A 1 -40.83 7.22 -2.06
C MET A 1 -39.69 6.74 -2.94
N SER A 2 -38.46 7.12 -2.62
CA SER A 2 -37.28 6.61 -3.33
C SER A 2 -37.09 5.13 -2.96
N PRO A 3 -36.86 4.22 -3.92
CA PRO A 3 -36.56 2.83 -3.61
C PRO A 3 -35.27 2.76 -2.80
N ARG A 4 -35.29 2.00 -1.70
CA ARG A 4 -34.10 1.74 -0.87
C ARG A 4 -33.03 1.09 -1.74
N ALA A 5 -31.82 1.63 -1.72
CA ALA A 5 -30.62 0.93 -2.18
C ALA A 5 -30.58 -0.42 -1.46
N GLN A 6 -30.54 -1.51 -2.22
CA GLN A 6 -30.34 -2.85 -1.67
C GLN A 6 -28.92 -2.88 -1.09
N ASP A 7 -28.77 -3.30 0.17
CA ASP A 7 -27.46 -3.46 0.78
C ASP A 7 -26.62 -4.42 -0.08
N PRO A 8 -25.38 -4.07 -0.47
CA PRO A 8 -24.52 -4.92 -1.27
C PRO A 8 -24.28 -6.23 -0.50
N ASN A 9 -24.82 -7.31 -1.03
CA ASN A 9 -24.58 -8.67 -0.54
C ASN A 9 -23.67 -9.39 -1.54
N GLU A 10 -22.92 -10.39 -1.07
CA GLU A 10 -21.93 -11.13 -1.90
C GLU A 10 -22.54 -11.65 -3.21
N SER A 11 -23.82 -12.08 -3.17
CA SER A 11 -24.50 -12.59 -4.37
C SER A 11 -24.80 -11.52 -5.44
N THR A 12 -24.87 -10.25 -5.04
CA THR A 12 -25.07 -9.10 -5.94
C THR A 12 -23.75 -8.69 -6.58
N ASP A 13 -22.66 -8.71 -5.80
CA ASP A 13 -21.31 -8.43 -6.29
C ASP A 13 -20.82 -9.50 -7.28
N ASP A 14 -21.10 -10.78 -7.01
CA ASP A 14 -20.78 -11.89 -7.91
C ASP A 14 -21.51 -11.77 -9.26
N ALA A 15 -22.78 -11.35 -9.25
CA ALA A 15 -23.57 -11.17 -10.47
C ALA A 15 -23.07 -9.98 -11.31
N VAL A 16 -22.68 -8.87 -10.66
CA VAL A 16 -22.08 -7.71 -11.33
C VAL A 16 -20.70 -8.04 -11.88
N TRP A 17 -19.89 -8.81 -11.14
CA TRP A 17 -18.58 -9.27 -11.59
C TRP A 17 -18.69 -10.19 -12.81
N GLN A 18 -19.64 -11.13 -12.82
CA GLN A 18 -19.88 -12.01 -13.97
C GLN A 18 -20.33 -11.25 -15.23
N ASP A 19 -21.18 -10.22 -15.10
CA ASP A 19 -21.56 -9.35 -16.22
C ASP A 19 -20.36 -8.60 -16.82
N LEU A 20 -19.44 -8.13 -15.96
CA LEU A 20 -18.21 -7.46 -16.39
C LEU A 20 -17.27 -8.42 -17.11
N VAL A 21 -17.07 -9.65 -16.58
CA VAL A 21 -16.24 -10.66 -17.24
C VAL A 21 -16.85 -11.09 -18.57
N ALA A 22 -18.17 -11.32 -18.62
CA ALA A 22 -18.85 -11.69 -19.86
C ALA A 22 -18.70 -10.60 -20.93
N ARG A 23 -18.88 -9.32 -20.58
CA ARG A 23 -18.67 -8.20 -21.52
C ARG A 23 -17.21 -8.06 -21.96
N LEU A 24 -16.26 -8.36 -21.08
CA LEU A 24 -14.84 -8.33 -21.40
C LEU A 24 -14.45 -9.48 -22.34
N GLU A 25 -14.98 -10.69 -22.12
CA GLU A 25 -14.77 -11.85 -22.99
C GLU A 25 -15.51 -11.72 -24.33
N GLU A 26 -16.68 -11.06 -24.34
CA GLU A 26 -17.46 -10.78 -25.54
C GLU A 26 -16.87 -9.61 -26.35
N THR A 27 -15.97 -8.81 -25.78
CA THR A 27 -15.21 -7.83 -26.56
C THR A 27 -14.26 -8.62 -27.47
N PRO A 28 -14.55 -8.74 -28.78
CA PRO A 28 -13.67 -9.49 -29.67
C PRO A 28 -12.33 -8.78 -29.64
N SER A 29 -11.28 -9.53 -29.31
CA SER A 29 -9.90 -9.05 -29.31
C SER A 29 -9.61 -8.38 -30.65
N SER A 30 -9.72 -7.05 -30.67
CA SER A 30 -9.45 -6.15 -31.78
C SER A 30 -9.63 -6.77 -33.17
N GLU A 31 -10.87 -6.79 -33.69
CA GLU A 31 -11.01 -6.43 -35.10
C GLU A 31 -10.56 -4.97 -35.19
N LEU A 32 -9.25 -4.78 -35.42
CA LEU A 32 -8.72 -3.53 -35.93
C LEU A 32 -9.63 -3.11 -37.09
N PRO A 33 -10.10 -1.86 -37.15
CA PRO A 33 -10.82 -1.41 -38.33
C PRO A 33 -9.94 -1.71 -39.55
N GLU A 34 -10.49 -2.44 -40.54
CA GLU A 34 -9.93 -2.46 -41.88
C GLU A 34 -9.96 -1.01 -42.39
N ALA A 35 -8.96 -0.24 -41.96
CA ALA A 35 -8.58 0.99 -42.60
C ALA A 35 -8.12 0.57 -43.98
N GLY A 36 -9.03 0.66 -44.95
CA GLY A 36 -8.75 0.39 -46.35
C GLY A 36 -7.45 1.09 -46.75
N SER A 37 -6.38 0.32 -46.82
CA SER A 37 -5.15 0.70 -47.49
C SER A 37 -5.12 -0.06 -48.81
N PRO A 38 -4.81 0.61 -49.93
CA PRO A 38 -4.75 -0.04 -51.23
C PRO A 38 -3.80 -1.23 -51.11
N ALA A 39 -4.23 -2.38 -51.64
CA ALA A 39 -3.56 -3.67 -51.55
C ALA A 39 -2.04 -3.53 -51.65
N ASP A 40 -1.40 -3.56 -50.49
CA ASP A 40 0.04 -3.50 -50.39
C ASP A 40 0.56 -4.90 -50.71
N SER A 41 1.05 -5.06 -51.93
CA SER A 41 1.52 -6.31 -52.53
C SER A 41 2.86 -6.81 -51.97
N ARG A 42 3.41 -6.12 -50.97
CA ARG A 42 4.65 -6.49 -50.27
C ARG A 42 4.51 -7.83 -49.58
N SER A 43 5.57 -8.65 -49.61
CA SER A 43 5.65 -9.87 -48.82
C SER A 43 5.51 -9.56 -47.31
N PRO A 44 5.05 -10.50 -46.47
CA PRO A 44 5.01 -10.32 -45.02
C PRO A 44 6.35 -9.82 -44.46
N ASP A 45 7.45 -10.31 -45.03
CA ASP A 45 8.82 -9.98 -44.66
C ASP A 45 9.16 -8.52 -44.99
N GLU A 46 8.74 -8.02 -46.16
CA GLU A 46 8.89 -6.63 -46.57
C GLU A 46 7.99 -5.67 -45.77
N ARG A 47 6.82 -6.13 -45.33
CA ARG A 47 5.96 -5.34 -44.44
C ARG A 47 6.57 -5.17 -43.06
N VAL A 48 7.07 -6.26 -42.48
CA VAL A 48 7.79 -6.23 -41.20
C VAL A 48 9.00 -5.31 -41.32
N ARG A 49 9.78 -5.45 -42.39
CA ARG A 49 10.95 -4.60 -42.64
C ARG A 49 10.59 -3.12 -42.79
N ALA A 50 9.49 -2.78 -43.48
CA ALA A 50 9.04 -1.40 -43.63
C ALA A 50 8.53 -0.77 -42.33
N ILE A 51 7.97 -1.56 -41.40
CA ILE A 51 7.60 -1.08 -40.06
C ILE A 51 8.87 -0.71 -39.28
N PHE A 52 9.89 -1.56 -39.30
CA PHE A 52 11.17 -1.29 -38.62
C PHE A 52 11.98 -0.16 -39.29
N GLU A 53 11.99 -0.07 -40.62
CA GLU A 53 12.66 1.01 -41.36
C GLU A 53 11.92 2.35 -41.21
N GLY A 54 10.58 2.34 -41.11
CA GLY A 54 9.77 3.54 -40.85
C GLY A 54 9.87 4.05 -39.41
N GLN A 55 10.15 3.18 -38.44
CA GLN A 55 10.42 3.55 -37.05
C GLN A 55 11.84 4.09 -36.83
N ALA A 56 12.80 3.78 -37.71
CA ALA A 56 14.18 4.25 -37.59
C ALA A 56 14.36 5.78 -37.79
N GLY A 57 13.36 6.46 -38.35
CA GLY A 57 13.42 7.91 -38.63
C GLY A 57 12.73 8.81 -37.61
N ALA A 58 11.90 8.25 -36.73
CA ALA A 58 11.29 8.97 -35.63
C ALA A 58 11.75 8.30 -34.35
N ALA A 59 12.88 8.76 -33.80
CA ALA A 59 13.22 8.53 -32.41
C ALA A 59 12.16 9.24 -31.55
N VAL A 60 10.96 8.66 -31.49
CA VAL A 60 9.94 9.02 -30.51
C VAL A 60 10.51 8.52 -29.21
N THR A 61 11.06 9.45 -28.43
CA THR A 61 11.52 9.27 -27.06
C THR A 61 10.56 8.32 -26.36
N GLY A 62 11.00 7.08 -26.16
CA GLY A 62 10.20 6.06 -25.50
C GLY A 62 9.94 6.49 -24.05
N PRO A 63 8.98 5.85 -23.35
CA PRO A 63 8.69 6.16 -21.94
C PRO A 63 9.89 6.06 -20.98
N ARG A 64 11.01 5.47 -21.44
CA ARG A 64 12.27 5.35 -20.69
C ARG A 64 13.40 6.24 -21.19
N ASP A 65 13.18 7.00 -22.25
CA ASP A 65 14.18 7.88 -22.84
C ASP A 65 14.14 9.28 -22.19
N TYR A 66 13.90 9.35 -20.88
CA TYR A 66 14.03 10.59 -20.15
C TYR A 66 15.53 10.88 -19.96
N SER A 67 15.97 12.05 -20.42
CA SER A 67 17.22 12.63 -19.97
C SER A 67 16.90 13.49 -18.74
N PRO A 68 17.63 13.35 -17.63
CA PRO A 68 17.52 14.33 -16.55
C PRO A 68 17.79 15.72 -17.16
N VAL A 69 16.94 16.68 -16.82
CA VAL A 69 17.24 18.09 -17.05
C VAL A 69 18.40 18.40 -16.11
N GLU A 70 19.51 18.92 -16.63
CA GLU A 70 20.58 19.47 -15.81
C GLU A 70 20.04 20.75 -15.17
N GLU A 71 19.23 20.61 -14.12
CA GLU A 71 18.89 21.70 -13.22
C GLU A 71 20.17 22.06 -12.46
N GLU A 72 20.46 23.36 -12.36
CA GLU A 72 21.62 23.87 -11.64
C GLU A 72 21.65 23.23 -10.24
N GLU A 73 22.84 22.78 -9.78
CA GLU A 73 23.05 22.02 -8.53
C GLU A 73 22.44 22.67 -7.27
N GLU A 74 21.99 23.93 -7.37
CA GLU A 74 21.40 24.76 -6.33
C GLU A 74 20.03 24.25 -5.84
N ASP A 75 19.25 23.53 -6.65
CA ASP A 75 17.89 23.05 -6.28
C ASP A 75 17.84 21.57 -5.85
N THR A 76 18.99 20.93 -5.59
CA THR A 76 19.02 19.54 -5.10
C THR A 76 18.44 19.45 -3.69
N TYR A 77 17.31 18.75 -3.52
CA TYR A 77 16.70 18.49 -2.22
C TYR A 77 17.71 17.91 -1.23
N GLN A 78 18.09 18.70 -0.22
CA GLN A 78 18.79 18.20 0.96
C GLN A 78 17.75 17.94 2.05
N PRO A 79 17.48 16.66 2.39
CA PRO A 79 16.65 16.37 3.54
C PRO A 79 17.28 17.03 4.77
N PRO A 80 16.48 17.67 5.64
CA PRO A 80 17.01 18.18 6.90
C PRO A 80 17.63 17.02 7.69
N GLU A 81 18.73 17.28 8.38
CA GLU A 81 19.33 16.27 9.25
C GLU A 81 18.27 15.76 10.23
N PRO A 82 18.05 14.43 10.31
CA PRO A 82 17.04 13.90 11.20
C PRO A 82 17.40 14.25 12.65
N PRO A 83 16.41 14.60 13.48
CA PRO A 83 16.64 14.81 14.91
C PRO A 83 17.38 13.61 15.50
N ALA A 84 18.35 13.85 16.38
CA ALA A 84 19.05 12.77 17.06
C ALA A 84 18.03 11.83 17.71
N LEU A 85 18.07 10.55 17.34
CA LEU A 85 17.21 9.52 17.90
C LEU A 85 17.62 9.29 19.36
N GLY A 86 17.12 10.13 20.26
CA GLY A 86 17.20 9.89 21.69
C GLY A 86 16.54 8.55 22.02
N VAL A 87 16.96 7.93 23.12
CA VAL A 87 16.22 6.82 23.73
C VAL A 87 14.77 7.31 23.87
N GLY A 88 13.84 6.64 23.17
CA GLY A 88 12.44 7.07 23.12
C GLY A 88 11.84 7.31 24.51
N ASP A 89 10.75 8.05 24.59
CA ASP A 89 10.10 8.45 25.84
C ASP A 89 10.05 7.29 26.86
N PRO A 90 10.74 7.40 28.02
CA PRO A 90 10.90 6.29 28.96
C PRO A 90 9.57 5.79 29.50
N LEU A 91 8.54 6.64 29.60
CA LEU A 91 7.21 6.23 30.03
C LEU A 91 6.54 5.33 29.00
N VAL A 92 6.73 5.62 27.70
CA VAL A 92 6.22 4.80 26.60
C VAL A 92 6.92 3.46 26.58
N VAL A 93 8.24 3.44 26.81
CA VAL A 93 9.00 2.19 26.92
C VAL A 93 8.51 1.33 28.09
N LEU A 94 8.31 1.92 29.28
CA LEU A 94 7.76 1.20 30.43
C LEU A 94 6.34 0.69 30.19
N ALA A 95 5.51 1.45 29.48
CA ALA A 95 4.17 1.03 29.12
C ALA A 95 4.19 -0.15 28.14
N TRP A 96 5.09 -0.16 27.15
CA TRP A 96 5.30 -1.31 26.28
C TRP A 96 5.81 -2.53 27.05
N LEU A 97 6.72 -2.30 28.00
CA LEU A 97 7.22 -3.36 28.88
C LEU A 97 6.09 -3.96 29.71
N GLY A 98 5.17 -3.16 30.25
CA GLY A 98 4.01 -3.66 30.98
C GLY A 98 2.97 -4.31 30.08
N ALA A 99 2.74 -3.78 28.88
CA ALA A 99 1.79 -4.31 27.91
C ALA A 99 2.23 -5.68 27.37
N VAL A 100 3.50 -5.84 26.99
CA VAL A 100 4.04 -7.14 26.53
C VAL A 100 4.40 -8.03 27.72
N GLY A 101 4.97 -7.42 28.77
CA GLY A 101 5.42 -8.13 29.96
C GLY A 101 4.28 -8.69 30.79
N GLY A 102 3.06 -8.12 30.75
CA GLY A 102 1.89 -8.68 31.43
C GLY A 102 1.56 -10.11 30.97
N PRO A 103 1.21 -10.33 29.69
CA PRO A 103 0.96 -11.65 29.14
C PRO A 103 2.14 -12.61 29.31
N VAL A 104 3.37 -12.16 29.05
CA VAL A 104 4.57 -12.98 29.22
C VAL A 104 4.78 -13.37 30.68
N SER A 105 4.60 -12.44 31.62
CA SER A 105 4.71 -12.72 33.05
C SER A 105 3.66 -13.71 33.51
N LEU A 106 2.42 -13.60 33.03
CA LEU A 106 1.37 -14.58 33.35
C LEU A 106 1.75 -15.98 32.84
N LEU A 107 2.31 -16.11 31.65
CA LEU A 107 2.81 -17.39 31.13
C LEU A 107 3.96 -17.94 31.98
N LEU A 108 4.94 -17.10 32.33
CA LEU A 108 6.07 -17.51 33.16
C LEU A 108 5.63 -17.92 34.56
N ILE A 109 4.70 -17.19 35.17
CA ILE A 109 4.10 -17.55 36.47
C ILE A 109 3.35 -18.88 36.33
N ALA A 110 2.54 -19.06 35.28
CA ALA A 110 1.81 -20.31 35.09
C ALA A 110 2.73 -21.53 34.90
N MET A 111 3.89 -21.34 34.25
CA MET A 111 4.84 -22.41 33.94
C MET A 111 5.78 -22.74 35.11
N PHE A 112 6.36 -21.72 35.74
CA PHE A 112 7.38 -21.88 36.78
C PHE A 112 6.86 -21.70 38.20
N TRP A 113 5.71 -21.06 38.38
CA TRP A 113 5.19 -20.67 39.70
C TRP A 113 3.67 -20.88 39.82
N ARG A 114 3.22 -22.11 39.55
CA ARG A 114 1.80 -22.52 39.55
C ARG A 114 1.06 -22.21 40.86
N SER A 115 1.77 -22.14 41.99
CA SER A 115 1.25 -21.83 43.31
C SER A 115 1.23 -20.33 43.66
N ALA A 116 1.45 -19.44 42.68
CA ALA A 116 1.42 -18.00 42.92
C ALA A 116 0.08 -17.54 43.53
N PRO A 117 0.10 -16.67 44.55
CA PRO A 117 -1.11 -16.21 45.21
C PRO A 117 -1.93 -15.27 44.29
N THR A 118 -3.24 -15.23 44.49
CA THR A 118 -4.17 -14.43 43.67
C THR A 118 -3.82 -12.95 43.60
N SER A 119 -3.20 -12.40 44.64
CA SER A 119 -2.74 -11.00 44.67
C SER A 119 -1.68 -10.69 43.61
N VAL A 120 -0.75 -11.63 43.35
CA VAL A 120 0.27 -11.48 42.31
C VAL A 120 -0.37 -11.50 40.93
N MET A 121 -1.31 -12.42 40.69
CA MET A 121 -2.04 -12.48 39.42
C MET A 121 -2.83 -11.19 39.16
N LEU A 122 -3.57 -10.71 40.16
CA LEU A 122 -4.30 -9.45 40.08
C LEU A 122 -3.36 -8.25 39.86
N GLY A 123 -2.19 -8.25 40.50
CA GLY A 123 -1.16 -7.22 40.30
C GLY A 123 -0.66 -7.17 38.86
N VAL A 124 -0.31 -8.32 38.27
CA VAL A 124 0.14 -8.38 36.86
C VAL A 124 -0.97 -7.95 35.91
N VAL A 125 -2.21 -8.39 36.13
CA VAL A 125 -3.36 -7.97 35.31
C VAL A 125 -3.60 -6.46 35.44
N ALA A 126 -3.52 -5.89 36.65
CA ALA A 126 -3.68 -4.46 36.87
C ALA A 126 -2.58 -3.64 36.18
N ILE A 127 -1.31 -4.09 36.24
CA ILE A 127 -0.19 -3.45 35.53
C ILE A 127 -0.41 -3.50 34.02
N PHE A 128 -0.85 -4.65 33.49
CA PHE A 128 -1.16 -4.80 32.07
C PHE A 128 -2.26 -3.83 31.63
N ILE A 129 -3.38 -3.76 32.36
CA ILE A 129 -4.49 -2.85 32.04
C ILE A 129 -4.02 -1.39 32.11
N ALA A 130 -3.30 -1.01 33.18
CA ALA A 130 -2.78 0.35 33.32
C ALA A 130 -1.85 0.74 32.16
N SER A 131 -1.01 -0.19 31.72
CA SER A 131 -0.11 0.01 30.57
C SER A 131 -0.89 0.21 29.28
N VAL A 132 -1.83 -0.67 28.96
CA VAL A 132 -2.65 -0.57 27.74
C VAL A 132 -3.47 0.73 27.72
N VAL A 133 -4.09 1.10 28.84
CA VAL A 133 -4.85 2.36 28.95
C VAL A 133 -3.94 3.57 28.74
N PHE A 134 -2.73 3.55 29.31
CA PHE A 134 -1.74 4.60 29.09
C PHE A 134 -1.36 4.74 27.61
N LEU A 135 -1.08 3.61 26.92
CA LEU A 135 -0.79 3.60 25.49
C LEU A 135 -1.95 4.17 24.66
N ILE A 136 -3.19 3.81 24.99
CA ILE A 136 -4.38 4.32 24.30
C ILE A 136 -4.47 5.85 24.45
N PHE A 137 -4.23 6.39 25.64
CA PHE A 137 -4.25 7.84 25.86
C PHE A 137 -3.08 8.58 25.20
N ARG A 138 -1.99 7.88 24.93
CA ARG A 138 -0.80 8.42 24.28
C ARG A 138 -0.93 8.51 22.76
N LEU A 139 -1.87 7.78 22.15
CA LEU A 139 -2.09 7.83 20.70
C LEU A 139 -2.38 9.27 20.24
N PRO A 140 -1.65 9.77 19.21
CA PRO A 140 -1.92 11.09 18.63
C PRO A 140 -3.32 11.13 18.03
N LYS A 141 -4.06 12.21 18.33
CA LYS A 141 -5.46 12.37 17.91
C LYS A 141 -5.61 12.95 16.50
N THR A 142 -4.51 13.39 15.90
CA THR A 142 -4.48 14.03 14.58
C THR A 142 -3.55 13.23 13.68
N ARG A 143 -4.06 12.75 12.54
CA ARG A 143 -3.24 12.34 11.40
C ARG A 143 -3.12 13.53 10.48
N ASP A 144 -1.93 13.77 9.98
CA ASP A 144 -1.76 14.63 8.82
C ASP A 144 -2.18 13.85 7.58
N TYR A 145 -3.03 14.44 6.75
CA TYR A 145 -3.55 13.85 5.51
C TYR A 145 -2.86 14.41 4.27
N ASP A 146 -2.17 15.55 4.40
CA ASP A 146 -1.50 16.24 3.28
C ASP A 146 0.00 15.88 3.19
N ASP A 147 0.55 15.16 4.16
CA ASP A 147 1.92 14.66 4.16
C ASP A 147 1.94 13.16 3.81
N ASP A 148 1.91 12.87 2.51
CA ASP A 148 1.99 11.51 1.95
C ASP A 148 3.43 10.95 1.94
N GLY A 149 4.40 11.66 2.52
CA GLY A 149 5.80 11.23 2.61
C GLY A 149 6.55 11.17 1.27
N ALA A 150 5.91 11.61 0.17
CA ALA A 150 6.50 11.73 -1.14
C ALA A 150 6.80 13.21 -1.43
N ALA A 151 8.07 13.59 -1.42
CA ALA A 151 8.55 14.79 -2.10
C ALA A 151 8.99 14.35 -3.51
N VAL A 152 8.37 14.92 -4.55
CA VAL A 152 8.75 14.72 -5.96
C VAL A 152 9.75 15.77 -6.41
#